data_AF-A0A818NGI9-F1
#
_entry.id   AF-A0A818NGI9-F1
#
_cell.length_a   1.000
_cell.length_b   1.000
_cell.length_c   1.000
_cell.angle_alpha   90.00
_cell.angle_beta   90.00
_cell.angle_gamma   90.00
#
_symmetry.space_group_name_H-M   'P 1'
#
loop_
_entity.id
_entity.type
_entity.pdbx_description
1 polymer ?
#
loop_
_entity_poly.entity_id
_entity_poly.type
_entity_poly.pdbx_seq_one_letter_code
_entity_poly.pdbx_strand_id
1 'polypeptide(L)'
;MGKKNFKDLYRRIKREHGTVTCEISVFSDKFNPLLRYAGVIIYAIDGKFEWENYEGGKAYGRRGRSFYIIIQCTDKWSDDYYKPSGQGTVHDYLLKNVIGIESDQKRIACGGFAYLYGELRFSSIWLNVLRTPQNSQKFVIVSVVI
;
A
#
# COMPACT_ATOMS: atom_id res chain seq x y z
N MET A 1 -11.44 -0.45 7.05
CA MET A 1 -12.53 -0.52 6.04
C MET A 1 -12.13 -1.04 4.65
N GLY A 2 -10.88 -0.88 4.17
CA GLY A 2 -10.53 -1.13 2.75
C GLY A 2 -10.79 -2.54 2.19
N LYS A 3 -10.43 -3.62 2.91
CA LYS A 3 -10.58 -5.00 2.40
C LYS A 3 -11.99 -5.57 2.55
N LYS A 4 -12.68 -5.30 3.67
CA LYS A 4 -14.01 -5.87 3.97
C LYS A 4 -15.11 -5.39 3.01
N ASN A 5 -15.01 -4.17 2.50
CA ASN A 5 -16.01 -3.56 1.62
C ASN A 5 -15.45 -3.29 0.21
N PHE A 6 -14.42 -4.02 -0.22
CA PHE A 6 -13.74 -3.78 -1.49
C PHE A 6 -14.70 -3.81 -2.69
N LYS A 7 -15.66 -4.74 -2.69
CA LYS A 7 -16.68 -4.87 -3.75
C LYS A 7 -17.51 -3.59 -3.91
N ASP A 8 -17.95 -3.00 -2.82
CA ASP A 8 -18.78 -1.79 -2.85
C ASP A 8 -17.93 -0.56 -3.16
N LEU A 9 -16.70 -0.50 -2.66
CA LEU A 9 -15.73 0.53 -3.00
C LEU A 9 -15.44 0.53 -4.51
N TYR A 10 -15.16 -0.64 -5.09
CA TYR A 10 -14.92 -0.82 -6.52
C TYR A 10 -16.14 -0.39 -7.35
N ARG A 11 -17.35 -0.80 -6.97
CA ARG A 11 -18.60 -0.38 -7.63
C ARG A 11 -18.78 1.13 -7.59
N ARG A 12 -18.45 1.76 -6.47
CA ARG A 12 -18.54 3.21 -6.30
C ARG A 12 -17.52 3.94 -7.19
N ILE A 13 -16.26 3.48 -7.20
CA ILE A 13 -15.21 4.02 -8.10
C ILE A 13 -15.66 3.92 -9.56
N LYS A 14 -16.15 2.75 -10.00
CA LYS A 14 -16.65 2.55 -11.38
C LYS A 14 -17.83 3.48 -11.72
N ARG A 15 -18.69 3.78 -10.77
CA ARG A 15 -19.80 4.72 -10.98
C ARG A 15 -19.33 6.16 -11.13
N GLU A 16 -18.39 6.59 -10.30
CA GLU A 16 -17.90 7.98 -10.30
C GLU A 16 -16.91 8.27 -11.44
N HIS A 17 -16.15 7.26 -11.89
CA HIS A 17 -15.11 7.40 -12.90
C HIS A 17 -15.38 6.71 -14.24
N GLY A 18 -16.52 6.02 -14.38
CA GLY A 18 -16.86 5.27 -15.60
C GLY A 18 -16.01 4.01 -15.77
N THR A 19 -15.55 3.75 -16.99
CA THR A 19 -14.65 2.62 -17.27
C THR A 19 -13.33 2.86 -16.55
N VAL A 20 -13.09 2.10 -15.49
CA VAL A 20 -11.81 2.13 -14.76
C VAL A 20 -10.76 1.48 -15.66
N THR A 21 -10.11 2.28 -16.51
CA THR A 21 -8.77 1.95 -16.98
C THR A 21 -7.88 2.02 -15.74
N CYS A 22 -7.33 0.89 -15.30
CA CYS A 22 -6.48 0.85 -14.11
C CYS A 22 -5.11 1.42 -14.46
N GLU A 23 -5.05 2.73 -14.70
CA GLU A 23 -3.81 3.46 -14.76
C GLU A 23 -3.31 3.62 -13.32
N ILE A 24 -2.34 2.78 -12.98
CA ILE A 24 -1.74 2.77 -11.66
C ILE A 24 -0.79 3.96 -11.57
N SER A 25 -1.20 4.97 -10.81
CA SER A 25 -0.27 6.01 -10.35
C SER A 25 0.61 5.42 -9.24
N VAL A 26 1.93 5.51 -9.40
CA VAL A 26 2.88 4.82 -8.50
C VAL A 26 3.92 5.77 -7.90
N PHE A 27 4.19 5.59 -6.60
CA PHE A 27 5.38 6.09 -5.92
C PHE A 27 6.22 4.88 -5.50
N SER A 28 7.22 4.50 -6.31
CA SER A 28 8.01 3.30 -6.07
C SER A 28 9.51 3.54 -6.10
N ASP A 29 10.23 2.86 -5.21
CA ASP A 29 11.68 2.69 -5.34
C ASP A 29 12.03 1.75 -6.51
N LYS A 30 13.27 1.78 -6.98
CA LYS A 30 13.77 0.81 -7.98
C LYS A 30 13.69 -0.60 -7.39
N PHE A 31 13.07 -1.52 -8.13
CA PHE A 31 12.87 -2.89 -7.69
C PHE A 31 14.15 -3.73 -7.77
N ASN A 32 14.40 -4.52 -6.71
CA ASN A 32 15.44 -5.52 -6.60
C ASN A 32 14.85 -6.74 -5.87
N PRO A 33 14.77 -7.92 -6.51
CA PRO A 33 14.09 -9.09 -5.93
C PRO A 33 14.76 -9.65 -4.67
N LEU A 34 15.99 -9.23 -4.36
CA LEU A 34 16.72 -9.63 -3.16
C LEU A 34 16.39 -8.76 -1.94
N LEU A 35 15.69 -7.65 -2.14
CA LEU A 35 15.36 -6.69 -1.11
C LEU A 35 13.91 -6.85 -0.63
N ARG A 36 13.63 -6.28 0.54
CA ARG A 36 12.31 -6.28 1.17
C ARG A 36 11.56 -5.00 0.85
N TYR A 37 10.28 -5.12 0.53
CA TYR A 37 9.44 -3.96 0.23
C TYR A 37 8.13 -3.98 1.00
N ALA A 38 7.67 -2.79 1.38
CA ALA A 38 6.32 -2.55 1.87
C ALA A 38 5.53 -1.80 0.81
N GLY A 39 4.28 -2.21 0.61
CA GLY A 39 3.38 -1.60 -0.35
C GLY A 39 2.05 -1.23 0.25
N VAL A 40 1.49 -0.10 -0.20
CA VAL A 40 0.14 0.34 0.13
C VAL A 40 -0.59 0.72 -1.14
N ILE A 41 -1.81 0.22 -1.29
CA ILE A 41 -2.77 0.62 -2.32
C ILE A 41 -3.76 1.57 -1.68
N ILE A 42 -3.86 2.80 -2.21
CA ILE A 42 -4.80 3.82 -1.77
C ILE A 42 -5.98 3.84 -2.74
N TYR A 43 -7.18 3.63 -2.22
CA TYR A 43 -8.41 3.68 -2.99
C TYR A 43 -9.06 5.06 -2.92
N ALA A 44 -9.06 5.70 -1.75
CA ALA A 44 -9.67 7.00 -1.52
C ALA A 44 -8.99 7.74 -0.36
N ILE A 45 -8.99 9.07 -0.46
CA ILE A 45 -8.60 10.00 0.62
C ILE A 45 -9.75 10.99 0.81
N ASP A 46 -10.17 11.21 2.06
CA ASP A 46 -11.28 12.11 2.41
C ASP A 46 -12.57 11.78 1.63
N GLY A 47 -12.80 10.48 1.38
CA GLY A 47 -13.94 9.99 0.61
C GLY A 47 -13.89 10.27 -0.91
N LYS A 48 -12.81 10.88 -1.40
CA LYS A 48 -12.56 11.20 -2.81
C LYS A 48 -11.63 10.19 -3.46
N PHE A 49 -11.90 9.92 -4.74
CA PHE A 49 -11.15 8.98 -5.57
C PHE A 49 -10.11 9.65 -6.46
N GLU A 50 -10.14 10.97 -6.56
CA GLU A 50 -9.07 11.80 -7.11
C GLU A 50 -8.68 12.81 -6.04
N TRP A 51 -7.37 12.98 -5.85
CA TRP A 51 -6.84 13.87 -4.84
C TRP A 51 -5.49 14.43 -5.27
N GLU A 52 -5.08 15.50 -4.60
CA GLU A 52 -3.75 16.05 -4.71
C GLU A 52 -3.16 16.12 -3.30
N ASN A 53 -1.92 15.68 -3.16
CA ASN A 53 -1.31 15.54 -1.84
C ASN A 53 -0.71 16.87 -1.37
N TYR A 54 -1.38 17.51 -0.41
CA TYR A 54 -0.92 18.73 0.24
C TYR A 54 -0.54 18.54 1.72
N GLU A 55 -0.65 17.31 2.24
CA GLU A 55 -0.45 16.99 3.67
C GLU A 55 1.04 16.86 4.05
N GLY A 56 1.92 16.89 3.05
CA GLY A 56 3.37 16.78 3.22
C GLY A 56 3.92 15.43 2.74
N GLY A 57 5.04 15.01 3.32
CA GLY A 57 5.73 13.77 2.96
C GLY A 57 6.42 13.81 1.59
N LYS A 58 6.95 12.66 1.18
CA LYS A 58 7.75 12.55 -0.06
C LYS A 58 6.95 12.74 -1.35
N ALA A 59 5.64 12.57 -1.30
CA ALA A 59 4.75 12.73 -2.46
C ALA A 59 4.01 14.08 -2.44
N TYR A 60 4.49 15.10 -1.72
CA TYR A 60 3.88 16.43 -1.72
C TYR A 60 3.77 16.99 -3.16
N GLY A 61 2.63 17.60 -3.47
CA GLY A 61 2.31 18.15 -4.79
C GLY A 61 1.98 17.10 -5.87
N ARG A 62 1.97 15.80 -5.54
CA ARG A 62 1.55 14.76 -6.48
C ARG A 62 0.04 14.57 -6.49
N ARG A 63 -0.50 14.32 -7.68
CA ARG A 63 -1.88 13.91 -7.86
C ARG A 63 -1.99 12.39 -7.77
N GLY A 64 -3.07 11.93 -7.15
CA GLY A 64 -3.43 10.53 -7.03
C GLY A 64 -4.86 10.29 -7.50
N ARG A 65 -5.09 9.07 -7.99
CA ARG A 65 -6.40 8.54 -8.34
C ARG A 65 -6.56 7.18 -7.67
N SER A 66 -7.78 6.68 -7.50
CA SER A 66 -8.04 5.35 -6.98
C SER A 66 -7.10 4.30 -7.57
N PHE A 67 -6.66 3.38 -6.71
CA PHE A 67 -5.60 2.42 -6.99
C PHE A 67 -4.19 3.03 -7.09
N TYR A 68 -3.94 4.15 -6.42
CA TYR A 68 -2.60 4.71 -6.26
C TYR A 68 -1.73 3.76 -5.42
N ILE A 69 -0.57 3.38 -5.91
CA ILE A 69 0.31 2.41 -5.23
C ILE A 69 1.57 3.11 -4.72
N ILE A 70 1.91 2.85 -3.47
CA ILE A 70 3.19 3.21 -2.88
C ILE A 70 3.96 1.92 -2.67
N ILE A 71 5.23 1.86 -3.08
CA ILE A 71 6.13 0.74 -2.84
C ILE A 71 7.49 1.27 -2.38
N GLN A 72 7.90 0.97 -1.15
CA GLN A 72 9.23 1.36 -0.66
C GLN A 72 10.05 0.17 -0.21
N CYS A 73 11.35 0.23 -0.50
CA CYS A 73 12.34 -0.67 0.03
C CYS A 73 12.50 -0.40 1.52
N THR A 74 12.38 -1.44 2.34
CA THR A 74 12.39 -1.32 3.79
C THR A 74 13.70 -1.75 4.42
N ASP A 75 14.66 -2.27 3.65
CA ASP A 75 15.93 -2.81 4.19
C ASP A 75 16.78 -1.80 4.96
N LYS A 76 16.64 -0.51 4.66
CA LYS A 76 17.36 0.58 5.33
C LYS A 76 16.53 1.29 6.40
N TRP A 77 15.33 0.80 6.70
CA TRP A 77 14.46 1.41 7.70
C TRP A 77 14.93 1.02 9.10
N SER A 78 14.75 1.93 10.07
CA SER A 78 15.01 1.62 11.48
C SER A 78 14.14 0.44 11.94
N ASP A 79 14.72 -0.44 12.76
CA ASP A 79 14.02 -1.56 13.42
C ASP A 79 12.80 -1.06 14.24
N ASP A 80 12.80 0.20 14.67
CA ASP A 80 11.69 0.80 15.42
C ASP A 80 10.37 0.83 14.62
N TYR A 81 10.45 0.86 13.29
CA TYR A 81 9.27 0.87 12.40
C TYR A 81 8.66 -0.52 12.18
N TYR A 82 9.29 -1.57 12.70
CA TYR A 82 8.84 -2.95 12.59
C TYR A 82 8.21 -3.49 13.89
N LYS A 83 8.28 -2.72 14.99
CA LYS A 83 7.78 -3.15 16.29
C LYS A 83 6.24 -3.13 16.31
N PRO A 84 5.59 -4.19 16.83
CA PRO A 84 4.13 -4.20 16.96
C PRO A 84 3.71 -3.27 18.11
N SER A 85 3.38 -2.02 17.78
CA SER A 85 2.71 -1.07 18.68
C SER A 85 1.20 -0.96 18.40
N GLY A 86 0.69 -1.74 17.43
CA GLY A 86 -0.70 -1.73 16.98
C GLY A 86 -0.85 -2.35 15.59
N GLN A 87 -2.08 -2.46 15.08
CA GLN A 87 -2.33 -2.90 13.70
C GLN A 87 -1.80 -1.86 12.71
N GLY A 88 -0.74 -2.18 11.94
CA GLY A 88 -0.38 -1.39 10.76
C GLY A 88 1.01 -0.75 10.72
N THR A 89 1.87 -0.89 11.73
CA THR A 89 3.11 -0.11 11.92
C THR A 89 3.89 0.27 10.65
N VAL A 90 4.26 -0.72 9.81
CA VAL A 90 5.05 -0.47 8.59
C VAL A 90 4.25 0.28 7.52
N HIS A 91 2.96 -0.02 7.37
CA HIS A 91 2.08 0.64 6.40
C HIS A 91 1.62 2.02 6.87
N ASP A 92 1.45 2.19 8.19
CA ASP A 92 1.15 3.48 8.82
C ASP A 92 2.33 4.43 8.65
N TYR A 93 3.55 3.94 8.92
CA TYR A 93 4.75 4.69 8.63
C TYR A 93 4.87 5.00 7.14
N LEU A 94 4.57 4.06 6.24
CA LEU A 94 4.62 4.30 4.80
C LEU A 94 3.65 5.43 4.39
N LEU A 95 2.42 5.41 4.90
CA LEU A 95 1.41 6.44 4.66
C LEU A 95 1.88 7.80 5.19
N LYS A 96 2.36 7.86 6.43
CA LYS A 96 2.86 9.09 7.03
C LYS A 96 4.09 9.63 6.30
N ASN A 97 5.05 8.77 5.95
CA ASN A 97 6.30 9.17 5.29
C ASN A 97 6.09 9.64 3.85
N VAL A 98 5.18 8.99 3.12
CA VAL A 98 4.98 9.28 1.69
C VAL A 98 3.88 10.31 1.48
N ILE A 99 2.74 10.16 2.14
CA ILE A 99 1.56 11.02 1.97
C ILE A 99 1.47 12.10 3.05
N GLY A 100 2.06 11.90 4.24
CA GLY A 100 1.93 12.85 5.36
C GLY A 100 0.74 12.60 6.27
N ILE A 101 -0.06 11.56 5.99
CA ILE A 101 -1.31 11.26 6.70
C ILE A 101 -1.14 10.09 7.66
N GLU A 102 -1.65 10.23 8.88
CA GLU A 102 -1.80 9.13 9.85
C GLU A 102 -2.88 8.15 9.39
N SER A 103 -2.74 6.86 9.71
CA SER A 103 -3.70 5.83 9.31
C SER A 103 -5.03 5.91 10.08
N ASP A 104 -5.88 6.88 9.72
CA ASP A 104 -7.25 6.98 10.22
C ASP A 104 -8.23 6.26 9.28
N GLN A 105 -8.97 5.29 9.81
CA GLN A 105 -9.98 4.54 9.07
C GLN A 105 -11.13 5.41 8.53
N LYS A 106 -11.32 6.62 9.07
CA LYS A 106 -12.32 7.57 8.56
C LYS A 106 -11.82 8.35 7.35
N ARG A 107 -10.50 8.59 7.27
CA ARG A 107 -9.88 9.47 6.28
C ARG A 107 -9.41 8.73 5.05
N ILE A 108 -8.81 7.55 5.23
CA ILE A 108 -8.16 6.81 4.15
C ILE A 108 -8.71 5.39 3.99
N ALA A 109 -9.03 5.04 2.75
CA ALA A 109 -9.35 3.68 2.36
C ALA A 109 -8.15 3.06 1.64
N CYS A 110 -7.46 2.12 2.29
CA CYS A 110 -6.26 1.50 1.73
C CYS A 110 -6.13 0.00 2.04
N GLY A 111 -5.20 -0.66 1.33
CA GLY A 111 -4.79 -2.03 1.58
C GLY A 111 -3.26 -2.17 1.54
N GLY A 112 -2.68 -2.82 2.55
CA GLY A 112 -1.24 -3.09 2.61
C GLY A 112 -0.85 -4.45 2.03
N PHE A 113 0.36 -4.53 1.48
CA PHE A 113 1.06 -5.74 1.05
C PHE A 113 2.57 -5.63 1.35
N ALA A 114 3.28 -6.75 1.21
CA ALA A 114 4.70 -6.86 1.43
C ALA A 114 5.35 -7.71 0.35
N TYR A 115 6.61 -7.43 0.01
CA TYR A 115 7.46 -8.31 -0.80
C TYR A 115 8.65 -8.74 0.04
N LEU A 116 8.79 -10.05 0.25
CA LEU A 116 9.81 -10.65 1.11
C LEU A 116 10.36 -11.89 0.41
N TYR A 117 11.67 -11.98 0.26
CA TYR A 117 12.37 -13.18 -0.22
C TYR A 117 11.82 -13.75 -1.55
N GLY A 118 11.59 -12.89 -2.54
CA GLY A 118 11.05 -13.33 -3.82
C GLY A 118 9.51 -13.37 -3.88
N GLU A 119 8.82 -13.21 -2.76
CA GLU A 119 7.40 -13.53 -2.63
C GLU A 119 6.55 -12.32 -2.23
N LEU A 120 5.38 -12.19 -2.87
CA LEU A 120 4.37 -11.20 -2.54
C LEU A 120 3.44 -11.74 -1.43
N ARG A 121 3.27 -10.97 -0.36
CA ARG A 121 2.45 -11.30 0.80
C ARG A 121 1.39 -10.23 1.02
N PHE A 122 0.12 -10.62 0.99
CA PHE A 122 -1.02 -9.68 1.08
C PHE A 122 -1.49 -9.38 2.50
N SER A 123 -0.77 -9.83 3.52
CA SER A 123 -1.05 -9.53 4.92
C SER A 123 0.06 -8.67 5.52
N SER A 124 -0.32 -7.61 6.21
CA SER A 124 0.57 -6.64 6.85
C SER A 124 1.37 -7.22 8.01
N ILE A 125 0.89 -8.32 8.58
CA ILE A 125 1.57 -9.03 9.68
C ILE A 125 2.94 -9.57 9.23
N TRP A 126 3.11 -9.95 7.97
CA TRP A 126 4.35 -10.59 7.50
C TRP A 126 5.59 -9.70 7.60
N LEU A 127 5.43 -8.37 7.44
CA LEU A 127 6.54 -7.42 7.63
C LEU A 127 6.95 -7.30 9.10
N ASN A 128 6.02 -7.51 10.02
CA ASN A 128 6.25 -7.39 11.46
C ASN A 128 6.77 -8.70 12.08
N VAL A 129 6.73 -9.82 11.35
CA VAL A 129 7.00 -11.17 11.90
C VAL A 129 8.38 -11.73 11.51
N LEU A 130 9.03 -11.26 10.44
CA LEU A 130 10.17 -11.99 9.86
C LEU A 130 11.53 -11.32 10.08
N ARG A 131 12.27 -11.84 11.07
CA ARG A 131 13.72 -12.07 10.98
C ARG A 131 14.09 -13.55 10.76
N THR A 132 13.13 -14.46 10.61
CA THR A 132 13.40 -15.89 10.48
C THR A 132 13.03 -16.40 9.09
N PRO A 133 13.92 -17.07 8.35
CA PRO A 133 13.59 -17.62 7.04
C PRO A 133 12.54 -18.73 7.21
N GLN A 134 11.44 -18.67 6.46
CA GLN A 134 10.49 -19.78 6.36
C GLN A 134 10.40 -20.26 4.91
N ASN A 135 10.39 -21.59 4.79
CA ASN A 135 10.47 -22.35 3.55
C ASN A 135 9.49 -21.87 2.48
N SER A 136 10.03 -21.68 1.29
CA SER A 136 9.38 -21.26 0.05
C SER A 136 8.18 -22.15 -0.30
N GLN A 137 6.99 -21.57 -0.32
CA GLN A 137 5.81 -22.18 -0.90
C GLN A 137 5.48 -21.41 -2.18
N LYS A 138 5.79 -22.04 -3.33
CA LYS A 138 5.58 -21.45 -4.66
C LYS A 138 4.11 -21.11 -4.86
N PHE A 139 3.79 -19.83 -5.02
CA PHE A 139 2.49 -19.38 -5.49
C PHE A 139 2.60 -18.41 -6.67
N VAL A 140 1.57 -18.51 -7.50
CA VAL A 140 1.43 -17.97 -8.85
C VAL A 140 1.29 -16.46 -8.83
N ILE A 141 1.98 -15.80 -9.75
CA ILE A 141 1.77 -14.39 -10.10
C ILE A 141 0.33 -14.27 -10.61
N VAL A 142 -0.55 -13.66 -9.82
CA VAL A 142 -1.86 -13.23 -10.32
C VAL A 142 -1.64 -11.96 -11.12
N SER A 143 -1.44 -12.11 -12.42
CA SER A 143 -1.67 -11.03 -13.37
C SER A 143 -3.13 -10.63 -13.25
N VAL A 144 -3.40 -9.46 -12.66
CA VAL A 144 -4.70 -8.82 -12.81
C VAL A 144 -4.71 -8.25 -14.23
N VAL A 145 -5.06 -9.10 -15.19
CA VAL A 145 -5.53 -8.66 -16.50
C VAL A 145 -6.93 -8.13 -16.26
N ILE A 146 -7.14 -6.86 -16.58
CA ILE A 146 -8.45 -6.19 -16.53
C ILE A 146 -9.02 -6.18 -17.94
#